data_AF-A0A0K8Q4A8-F1
#
_entry.id   AF-A0A0K8Q4A8-F1
#
_cell.length_a   1.000
_cell.length_b   1.000
_cell.length_c   1.000
_cell.angle_alpha   90.00
_cell.angle_beta   90.00
_cell.angle_gamma   90.00
#
_symmetry.space_group_name_H-M   'P 1'
#
loop_
_entity.id
_entity.type
_entity.pdbx_description
1 polymer ?
#
loop_
_entity_poly.entity_id
_entity_poly.type
_entity_poly.pdbx_seq_one_letter_code
_entity_poly.pdbx_strand_id
1 'polypeptide(L)'
;MTEDDRPSGRSDQDLPFPAKRSMSTLVIRTWSESDEAPGFRARLTFSQRPDDAPTTVSTADPSEVLAIVRQWLSTQPGATHDV
;
A
#
# COMPACT_ATOMS: atom_id res chain seq x y z
N MET A 1 -4.61 -0.93 -62.44
CA MET A 1 -4.69 -2.20 -61.70
C MET A 1 -3.51 -2.24 -60.74
N THR A 2 -3.69 -1.72 -59.53
CA THR A 2 -2.83 -1.95 -58.37
C THR A 2 -3.70 -1.71 -57.15
N GLU A 3 -3.89 -2.76 -56.37
CA GLU A 3 -4.69 -2.86 -55.17
C GLU A 3 -3.92 -2.18 -54.02
N ASP A 4 -4.52 -1.20 -53.34
CA ASP A 4 -4.02 -0.69 -52.06
C ASP A 4 -4.99 -1.15 -50.97
N ASP A 5 -4.70 -2.37 -50.50
CA ASP A 5 -5.31 -3.07 -49.39
C ASP A 5 -4.99 -2.33 -48.09
N ARG A 6 -5.93 -1.51 -47.59
CA ARG A 6 -5.86 -0.98 -46.23
C ARG A 6 -6.48 -1.99 -45.26
N PRO A 7 -5.70 -2.60 -44.34
CA PRO A 7 -6.31 -3.43 -43.31
C PRO A 7 -7.08 -2.53 -42.35
N SER A 8 -8.40 -2.64 -42.42
CA SER A 8 -9.29 -2.29 -41.32
C SER A 8 -9.01 -3.27 -40.19
N GLY A 9 -8.27 -2.84 -39.17
CA GLY A 9 -7.85 -3.80 -38.14
C GLY A 9 -6.98 -3.22 -37.05
N ARG A 10 -7.54 -2.33 -36.22
CA ARG A 10 -7.30 -2.48 -34.79
C ARG A 10 -8.50 -1.99 -34.01
N SER A 11 -9.39 -2.95 -33.77
CA SER A 11 -10.42 -2.87 -32.77
C SER A 11 -9.86 -2.28 -31.49
N ASP A 12 -10.57 -1.27 -31.04
CA ASP A 12 -10.71 -0.74 -29.69
C ASP A 12 -10.80 -1.91 -28.69
N GLN A 13 -9.65 -2.51 -28.37
CA GLN A 13 -9.53 -3.31 -27.15
C GLN A 13 -9.26 -2.30 -26.05
N ASP A 14 -10.37 -1.76 -25.54
CA ASP A 14 -10.52 -1.31 -24.16
C ASP A 14 -10.14 -2.52 -23.29
N LEU A 15 -8.82 -2.74 -23.16
CA LEU A 15 -8.27 -3.69 -22.23
C LEU A 15 -8.80 -3.22 -20.88
N PRO A 16 -9.52 -4.05 -20.11
CA PRO A 16 -9.91 -3.66 -18.77
C PRO A 16 -8.62 -3.31 -18.06
N PHE A 17 -8.43 -2.02 -17.74
CA PHE A 17 -7.34 -1.56 -16.89
C PHE A 17 -7.27 -2.55 -15.75
N PRO A 18 -6.09 -3.17 -15.45
CA PRO A 18 -6.02 -4.19 -14.42
C PRO A 18 -6.69 -3.61 -13.20
N ALA A 19 -7.81 -4.22 -12.79
CA ALA A 19 -8.67 -3.69 -11.72
C ALA A 19 -7.72 -3.26 -10.62
N LYS A 20 -7.68 -1.95 -10.32
CA LYS A 20 -6.69 -1.36 -9.40
C LYS A 20 -6.72 -2.25 -8.17
N ARG A 21 -5.70 -3.10 -7.99
CA ARG A 21 -5.67 -4.00 -6.85
C ARG A 21 -5.77 -3.07 -5.67
N SER A 22 -6.78 -3.30 -4.83
CA SER A 22 -7.06 -2.47 -3.66
C SER A 22 -5.96 -2.74 -2.65
N MET A 23 -4.76 -2.22 -2.92
CA MET A 23 -3.58 -2.48 -2.10
C MET A 23 -3.64 -1.52 -0.93
N SER A 24 -3.84 -2.08 0.26
CA SER A 24 -3.52 -1.40 1.50
C SER A 24 -2.03 -1.03 1.51
N THR A 25 -1.66 0.06 2.18
CA THR A 25 -0.25 0.47 2.31
C THR A 25 0.04 0.81 3.76
N LEU A 26 1.21 0.39 4.25
CA LEU A 26 1.77 0.80 5.54
C LEU A 26 3.22 1.22 5.33
N VAL A 27 3.53 2.46 5.70
CA VAL A 27 4.87 3.04 5.67
C VAL A 27 5.32 3.26 7.11
N ILE A 28 6.50 2.76 7.45
CA ILE A 28 7.12 2.93 8.77
C ILE A 28 8.42 3.71 8.56
N ARG A 29 8.52 4.87 9.20
CA ARG A 29 9.75 5.67 9.21
C ARG A 29 10.26 5.73 10.64
N THR A 30 11.50 5.30 10.85
CA THR A 30 12.17 5.37 12.15
C THR A 30 13.36 6.32 12.08
N TRP A 31 13.64 7.01 13.18
CA TRP A 31 14.85 7.80 13.35
C TRP A 31 15.30 7.74 14.81
N SER A 32 16.55 8.14 15.04
CA SER A 32 17.10 8.31 16.37
C SER A 32 17.26 9.80 16.65
N GLU A 33 16.77 10.24 17.80
CA GLU A 33 16.93 11.60 18.29
C GLU A 33 17.99 11.59 19.39
N SER A 34 19.15 12.20 19.11
CA SER A 34 20.33 12.09 19.97
C SER A 34 20.21 12.80 21.32
N ASP A 35 19.22 13.71 21.46
CA ASP A 35 19.05 14.56 22.64
C ASP A 35 18.02 14.00 23.64
N GLU A 36 17.21 13.01 23.24
CA GLU A 36 16.18 12.42 24.10
C GLU A 36 16.48 10.93 24.34
N ALA A 37 16.45 10.45 25.58
CA ALA A 37 16.46 9.01 25.88
C ALA A 37 15.01 8.49 25.95
N PRO A 38 14.63 7.37 25.30
CA PRO A 38 15.46 6.33 24.67
C PRO A 38 15.84 6.57 23.19
N GLY A 39 15.68 7.78 22.65
CA GLY A 39 16.15 8.20 21.32
C GLY A 39 15.35 7.64 20.14
N PHE A 40 14.73 6.49 20.30
CA PHE A 40 13.88 5.89 19.28
C PHE A 40 12.66 6.76 18.99
N ARG A 41 12.44 7.05 17.70
CA ARG A 41 11.23 7.68 17.21
C ARG A 41 10.75 6.96 15.97
N ALA A 42 9.44 6.80 15.86
CA ALA A 42 8.79 6.21 14.71
C ALA A 42 7.59 7.04 14.28
N ARG A 43 7.34 7.06 12.98
CA ARG A 43 6.12 7.56 12.35
C ARG A 43 5.59 6.48 11.41
N LEU A 44 4.36 6.06 11.65
CA LEU A 44 3.63 5.11 10.84
C LEU A 44 2.56 5.86 10.05
N THR A 45 2.46 5.60 8.75
CA THR A 45 1.38 6.12 7.91
C THR A 45 0.77 4.95 7.15
N PHE A 46 -0.54 4.76 7.27
CA PHE A 46 -1.21 3.62 6.65
C PHE A 46 -2.61 3.91 6.12
N SER A 47 -2.99 3.18 5.08
CA SER A 47 -4.34 3.13 4.51
C SER A 47 -4.76 1.67 4.32
N GLN A 48 -6.03 1.37 4.60
CA GLN A 48 -6.59 0.02 4.41
C GLN A 48 -7.15 -0.17 3.00
N ARG A 49 -7.61 0.91 2.36
CA ARG A 49 -8.07 0.95 0.97
C ARG A 49 -7.41 2.10 0.20
N PRO A 50 -7.35 2.02 -1.15
CA PRO A 50 -6.76 3.07 -1.98
C PRO A 50 -7.42 4.44 -1.81
N ASP A 51 -8.72 4.47 -1.53
CA ASP A 51 -9.51 5.69 -1.38
C ASP A 51 -9.66 6.15 0.08
N ASP A 52 -9.08 5.41 1.03
CA ASP A 52 -9.13 5.80 2.44
C ASP A 52 -8.14 6.93 2.71
N ALA A 53 -8.56 7.89 3.54
CA ALA A 53 -7.64 8.86 4.11
C ALA A 53 -6.57 8.14 4.95
N PRO A 54 -5.26 8.40 4.73
CA PRO A 54 -4.21 7.72 5.46
C PRO A 54 -4.21 8.15 6.93
N THR A 55 -4.14 7.19 7.83
CA THR A 55 -3.94 7.43 9.26
C THR A 55 -2.44 7.55 9.54
N THR A 56 -2.05 8.55 10.34
CA THR A 56 -0.65 8.75 10.75
C THR A 56 -0.54 8.73 12.28
N VAL A 57 0.41 7.95 12.79
CA VAL A 57 0.73 7.84 14.22
C VAL A 57 2.22 8.06 14.41
N SER A 58 2.60 8.83 15.43
CA SER A 58 4.00 9.01 15.85
C SER A 58 4.16 8.45 17.25
N THR A 59 5.24 7.70 17.50
CA THR A 59 5.51 7.10 18.81
C THR A 59 7.01 7.03 19.12
N ALA A 60 7.32 7.04 20.41
CA ALA A 60 8.65 6.78 20.96
C ALA A 60 8.78 5.37 21.56
N ASP A 61 7.69 4.59 21.58
CA ASP A 61 7.67 3.22 22.12
C ASP A 61 7.75 2.18 20.99
N PRO A 62 8.82 1.36 20.92
CA PRO A 62 8.92 0.27 19.97
C PRO A 62 7.76 -0.74 20.06
N SER A 63 7.19 -0.92 21.25
CA SER A 63 6.09 -1.88 21.47
C SER A 63 4.80 -1.42 20.79
N GLU A 64 4.53 -0.12 20.81
CA GLU A 64 3.39 0.50 20.12
C GLU A 64 3.50 0.35 18.60
N VAL A 65 4.71 0.53 18.03
CA VAL A 65 4.97 0.27 16.60
C VAL A 65 4.55 -1.16 16.24
N LEU A 66 5.00 -2.14 17.02
CA LEU A 66 4.68 -3.55 16.78
C LEU A 66 3.19 -3.84 16.93
N ALA A 67 2.52 -3.21 17.90
CA ALA A 67 1.07 -3.36 18.09
C ALA A 67 0.29 -2.86 16.87
N ILE A 68 0.63 -1.67 16.36
CA ILE A 68 -0.01 -1.07 15.17
C ILE A 68 0.25 -1.93 13.94
N VAL A 69 1.48 -2.40 13.73
CA VAL A 69 1.82 -3.28 12.60
C VAL A 69 1.00 -4.57 12.64
N ARG A 70 0.91 -5.23 13.80
CA ARG A 70 0.12 -6.46 13.97
C ARG A 70 -1.36 -6.21 13.69
N GLN A 71 -1.90 -5.11 14.23
CA GLN A 71 -3.28 -4.72 13.99
C GLN A 71 -3.54 -4.50 12.49
N TRP A 72 -2.68 -3.72 11.83
CA TRP A 72 -2.81 -3.43 10.40
C TRP A 72 -2.72 -4.70 9.55
N LEU A 73 -1.77 -5.60 9.84
CA LEU A 73 -1.66 -6.89 9.14
C LEU A 73 -2.89 -7.79 9.36
N SER A 74 -3.50 -7.75 10.54
CA SER A 74 -4.71 -8.52 10.84
C SER A 74 -5.93 -8.06 10.04
N THR A 75 -5.91 -6.84 9.50
CA THR A 75 -6.98 -6.30 8.64
C THR A 75 -6.82 -6.66 7.17
N GLN A 76 -5.74 -7.35 6.78
CA GLN A 76 -5.48 -7.71 5.38
C GLN A 76 -6.33 -8.90 4.93
N PRO A 77 -7.11 -8.76 3.83
CA PRO A 77 -7.81 -9.91 3.25
C PRO A 77 -6.79 -10.91 2.68
N GLY A 78 -6.76 -12.11 3.27
CA GLY A 78 -5.79 -13.17 2.92
C GLY A 78 -4.87 -13.61 4.08
N ALA A 79 -4.98 -13.02 5.27
CA ALA A 79 -4.28 -13.51 6.46
C ALA A 79 -4.93 -14.77 7.09
N THR A 80 -6.00 -15.30 6.50
CA THR A 80 -6.43 -16.68 6.72
C THR A 80 -5.47 -17.60 5.98
N HIS A 81 -4.50 -18.13 6.71
CA HIS A 81 -3.71 -19.30 6.33
C HIS A 81 -4.70 -20.41 5.93
N ASP A 82 -4.80 -20.69 4.64
CA ASP A 82 -5.39 -21.94 4.14
C ASP A 82 -4.44 -23.04 4.61
N VAL A 83 -4.88 -23.87 5.57
CA VAL A 83 -4.15 -25.02 6.11
C VAL A 83 -4.97 -26.29 5.89
#